data_AF-H1D393-F1
#
_entry.id   AF-H1D393-F1
#
_cell.length_a   1.000
_cell.length_b   1.000
_cell.length_c   1.000
_cell.angle_alpha   90.00
_cell.angle_beta   90.00
_cell.angle_gamma   90.00
#
_symmetry.space_group_name_H-M   'P 1'
#
loop_
_entity.id
_entity.type
_entity.pdbx_description
1 polymer ?
#
loop_
_entity_poly.entity_id
_entity_poly.type
_entity_poly.pdbx_seq_one_letter_code
_entity_poly.pdbx_strand_id
1 'polypeptide(L)'
;MQGGDADEFIDYLNDGEASVRHRGYVYRFSGLKFHPGRNTYSISVEKYRFSKEPFEEFMELVYYYESDDGDDVLNHVTEDILWDGKTFYELEKALTWIDW
;
A
#
# COMPACT_ATOMS: atom_id res chain seq x y z
N MET A 1 11.12 -2.90 7.67
CA MET A 1 10.40 -1.61 7.70
C MET A 1 10.97 -0.73 8.81
N GLN A 2 10.90 0.60 8.69
CA GLN A 2 11.18 1.53 9.81
C GLN A 2 9.86 2.01 10.41
N GLY A 3 9.72 2.00 11.73
CA GLY A 3 8.49 2.44 12.43
C GLY A 3 7.55 1.30 12.85
N GLY A 4 7.84 0.06 12.43
CA GLY A 4 7.14 -1.17 12.75
C GLY A 4 7.81 -2.33 12.00
N ASP A 5 7.24 -3.54 12.09
CA ASP A 5 7.63 -4.66 11.24
C ASP A 5 6.65 -4.88 10.08
N ALA A 6 7.07 -5.73 9.13
CA ALA A 6 6.32 -5.98 7.91
C ALA A 6 5.04 -6.78 8.15
N ASP A 7 5.07 -7.71 9.10
CA ASP A 7 3.92 -8.58 9.40
C ASP A 7 2.82 -7.74 10.07
N GLU A 8 3.18 -6.89 11.04
CA GLU A 8 2.28 -5.92 11.65
C GLU A 8 1.65 -4.96 10.62
N PHE A 9 2.44 -4.51 9.63
CA PHE A 9 1.92 -3.66 8.56
C PHE A 9 0.89 -4.38 7.68
N ILE A 10 1.17 -5.63 7.30
CA ILE A 10 0.26 -6.45 6.48
C ILE A 10 -1.01 -6.78 7.27
N ASP A 11 -0.87 -7.14 8.54
CA ASP A 11 -2.01 -7.37 9.43
C ASP A 11 -2.88 -6.11 9.51
N TYR A 12 -2.27 -4.92 9.64
CA TYR A 12 -3.00 -3.66 9.69
C TYR A 12 -3.79 -3.36 8.41
N LEU A 13 -3.31 -3.80 7.23
CA LEU A 13 -4.02 -3.62 5.96
C LEU A 13 -5.35 -4.37 5.90
N ASN A 14 -5.60 -5.37 6.74
CA ASN A 14 -6.90 -6.05 6.77
C ASN A 14 -8.05 -5.11 7.11
N ASP A 15 -7.82 -4.18 8.04
CA ASP A 15 -8.88 -3.34 8.62
C ASP A 15 -8.61 -1.83 8.43
N GLY A 16 -7.41 -1.45 8.00
CA GLY A 16 -6.92 -0.08 8.05
C GLY A 16 -6.22 0.40 6.78
N GLU A 17 -6.22 1.71 6.61
CA GLU A 17 -5.42 2.41 5.60
C GLU A 17 -4.04 2.71 6.16
N ALA A 18 -3.00 2.45 5.39
CA ALA A 18 -1.63 2.65 5.82
C ALA A 18 -0.81 3.39 4.78
N SER A 19 0.19 4.14 5.24
CA SER A 19 1.03 4.97 4.40
C SER A 19 2.51 4.65 4.62
N VAL A 20 3.27 4.46 3.54
CA VAL A 20 4.73 4.29 3.62
C VAL A 20 5.44 5.36 2.80
N ARG A 21 6.59 5.79 3.30
CA ARG A 21 7.48 6.71 2.58
C ARG A 21 8.63 5.95 1.92
N HIS A 22 8.88 6.28 0.65
CA HIS A 22 10.05 5.81 -0.08
C HIS A 22 10.53 6.87 -1.08
N ARG A 23 11.84 7.17 -1.10
CA ARG A 23 12.50 8.08 -2.08
C ARG A 23 11.81 9.43 -2.33
N GLY A 24 11.23 10.03 -1.28
CA GLY A 24 10.55 11.34 -1.40
C GLY A 24 9.11 11.25 -1.96
N TYR A 25 8.53 10.05 -1.97
CA TYR A 25 7.12 9.83 -2.25
C TYR A 25 6.45 9.18 -1.05
N VAL A 26 5.15 9.41 -0.93
CA VAL A 26 4.27 8.66 -0.03
C VAL A 26 3.42 7.73 -0.87
N TYR A 27 3.24 6.52 -0.36
CA TYR A 27 2.43 5.50 -0.97
C TYR A 27 1.36 5.11 0.03
N ARG A 28 0.11 5.38 -0.33
CA ARG A 28 -1.05 5.17 0.53
C ARG A 28 -1.80 3.94 0.05
N PHE A 29 -1.93 2.99 0.96
CA PHE A 29 -2.67 1.76 0.77
C PHE A 29 -4.08 2.00 1.27
N SER A 30 -5.07 1.59 0.48
CA SER A 30 -6.48 1.68 0.88
C SER A 30 -6.86 0.77 2.04
N GLY A 31 -5.99 -0.16 2.42
CA GLY A 31 -6.41 -1.38 3.13
C GLY A 31 -7.29 -2.25 2.26
N LEU A 32 -7.59 -3.45 2.75
CA LEU A 32 -8.47 -4.41 2.12
C LEU A 32 -9.90 -3.85 2.14
N LYS A 33 -10.50 -3.69 0.96
CA LYS A 33 -11.88 -3.21 0.82
C LYS A 33 -12.75 -4.32 0.24
N PHE A 34 -13.87 -4.61 0.90
CA PHE A 34 -14.88 -5.55 0.40
C PHE A 34 -15.99 -4.83 -0.39
N HIS A 35 -16.29 -5.32 -1.59
CA HIS A 35 -17.33 -4.82 -2.48
C HIS A 35 -18.55 -5.75 -2.48
N PRO A 36 -19.62 -5.47 -1.71
CA PRO A 36 -20.72 -6.42 -1.52
C PRO A 36 -21.52 -6.70 -2.80
N GLY A 37 -21.60 -5.73 -3.73
CA GLY A 37 -22.29 -5.91 -5.00
C GLY A 37 -21.58 -6.82 -5.99
N ARG A 38 -20.27 -7.00 -5.83
CA ARG A 38 -19.42 -7.86 -6.67
C ARG A 38 -18.97 -9.12 -5.95
N ASN A 39 -19.10 -9.15 -4.62
CA ASN A 39 -18.58 -10.19 -3.75
C ASN A 39 -17.06 -10.39 -3.95
N THR A 40 -16.33 -9.28 -4.00
CA THR A 40 -14.88 -9.24 -4.22
C THR A 40 -14.19 -8.35 -3.20
N TYR A 41 -12.93 -8.65 -2.93
CA TYR A 41 -12.00 -7.84 -2.17
C TYR A 41 -11.08 -7.08 -3.12
N SER A 42 -10.62 -5.90 -2.72
CA SER A 42 -9.68 -5.12 -3.51
C SER A 42 -8.73 -4.33 -2.63
N ILE A 43 -7.57 -4.00 -3.18
CA ILE A 43 -6.64 -3.04 -2.60
C ILE A 43 -6.10 -2.12 -3.69
N SER A 44 -5.92 -0.85 -3.34
CA SER A 44 -5.26 0.14 -4.20
C SER A 44 -4.08 0.77 -3.49
N VAL A 45 -3.06 1.11 -4.27
CA VAL A 45 -1.92 1.92 -3.80
C VAL A 45 -1.83 3.18 -4.63
N GLU A 46 -1.96 4.32 -3.96
CA GLU A 46 -1.85 5.64 -4.54
C GLU A 46 -0.48 6.23 -4.21
N LYS A 47 0.13 6.92 -5.17
CA LYS A 47 1.43 7.56 -5.00
C LYS A 47 1.27 9.08 -4.97
N TYR A 48 1.91 9.69 -3.99
CA TYR A 48 1.89 11.12 -3.74
C TYR A 48 3.31 11.68 -3.67
N ARG A 49 3.48 12.92 -4.12
CA ARG A 49 4.72 13.65 -3.89
C ARG A 49 4.82 14.02 -2.41
N PHE A 50 5.88 13.59 -1.73
CA PHE A 50 6.14 14.07 -0.37
C PHE A 50 6.62 15.52 -0.42
N SER A 51 5.81 16.43 0.10
CA SER A 51 6.08 17.87 0.10
C SER A 51 5.89 18.43 1.52
N LYS A 52 6.57 19.54 1.84
CA LYS A 52 6.35 20.28 3.09
C LYS A 52 5.14 21.22 3.02
N GLU A 53 4.56 21.39 1.83
CA GLU A 53 3.40 22.23 1.61
C GLU A 53 2.12 21.40 1.78
N PRO A 54 1.02 22.02 2.26
CA PRO A 54 -0.21 21.33 2.66
C PRO A 54 -1.02 20.75 1.50
N PHE A 55 -0.52 20.84 0.27
CA PHE A 55 -1.17 20.29 -0.91
C PHE A 55 -0.37 19.09 -1.39
N GLU A 56 -0.91 17.92 -1.09
CA GLU A 56 -0.42 16.63 -1.55
C GLU A 56 -0.78 16.51 -3.03
N GLU A 57 0.24 16.58 -3.89
CA GLU A 57 0.03 16.26 -5.30
C GLU A 57 -0.11 14.74 -5.42
N PHE A 58 -1.36 14.27 -5.50
CA PHE A 58 -1.66 12.96 -6.06
C PHE A 58 -0.95 12.85 -7.42
N MET A 59 -0.13 11.82 -7.56
CA MET A 59 0.59 11.59 -8.80
C MET A 59 -0.15 10.58 -9.66
N GLU A 60 -0.41 9.40 -9.11
CA GLU A 60 -1.02 8.30 -9.85
C GLU A 60 -1.52 7.18 -8.91
N LEU A 61 -2.43 6.37 -9.42
CA LEU A 61 -2.77 5.06 -8.86
C LEU A 61 -1.73 4.07 -9.40
N VAL A 62 -0.77 3.65 -8.57
CA VAL A 62 0.33 2.77 -9.00
C VAL A 62 -0.05 1.30 -8.97
N TYR A 63 -1.09 0.94 -8.24
CA TYR A 63 -1.53 -0.43 -8.11
C TYR A 63 -3.01 -0.55 -7.83
N TYR A 64 -3.63 -1.56 -8.43
CA TYR A 64 -4.96 -2.03 -8.11
C TYR A 64 -5.02 -3.53 -8.36
N TYR A 65 -5.55 -4.25 -7.38
CA TYR A 65 -5.87 -5.65 -7.56
C TYR A 65 -7.19 -6.00 -6.87
N GLU A 66 -7.94 -6.89 -7.50
CA GLU A 66 -9.25 -7.34 -7.04
C GLU A 66 -9.39 -8.84 -7.28
N SER A 67 -9.90 -9.53 -6.27
CA SER A 67 -10.13 -10.98 -6.27
C SER A 67 -11.35 -11.32 -5.43
N ASP A 68 -11.90 -12.52 -5.56
CA ASP A 68 -12.95 -13.03 -4.66
C ASP A 68 -12.38 -13.56 -3.32
N ASP A 69 -11.06 -13.61 -3.19
CA ASP A 69 -10.32 -13.99 -1.99
C ASP A 69 -9.52 -12.80 -1.42
N GLY A 70 -9.74 -12.48 -0.14
CA GLY A 70 -9.04 -11.39 0.54
C GLY A 70 -7.56 -11.66 0.80
N ASP A 71 -7.21 -12.91 1.07
CA ASP A 71 -5.82 -13.31 1.32
C ASP A 71 -5.01 -13.22 0.03
N ASP A 72 -5.62 -13.60 -1.10
CA ASP A 72 -5.04 -13.44 -2.44
C ASP A 72 -4.70 -11.97 -2.75
N VAL A 73 -5.60 -11.05 -2.38
CA VAL A 73 -5.36 -9.61 -2.56
C VAL A 73 -4.17 -9.11 -1.75
N LEU A 74 -4.05 -9.54 -0.49
CA LEU A 74 -2.94 -9.16 0.39
C LEU A 74 -1.60 -9.76 -0.06
N ASN A 75 -1.61 -11.01 -0.53
CA ASN A 75 -0.43 -11.64 -1.10
C ASN A 75 0.03 -10.87 -2.34
N HIS A 76 -0.88 -10.60 -3.27
CA HIS A 76 -0.55 -9.87 -4.49
C HIS A 76 0.03 -8.48 -4.23
N VAL A 77 -0.52 -7.67 -3.30
CA VAL A 77 0.04 -6.33 -3.04
C VAL A 77 1.45 -6.35 -2.43
N THR A 78 1.85 -7.44 -1.79
CA THR A 78 3.19 -7.57 -1.19
C THR A 78 4.19 -8.25 -2.13
N GLU A 79 3.73 -9.20 -2.94
CA GLU A 79 4.56 -9.98 -3.84
C GLU A 79 4.71 -9.37 -5.24
N ASP A 80 3.74 -8.57 -5.70
CA ASP A 80 3.81 -7.94 -7.01
C ASP A 80 4.83 -6.80 -7.06
N ILE A 81 5.28 -6.53 -8.29
CA ILE A 81 6.31 -5.54 -8.57
C ILE A 81 5.66 -4.16 -8.73
N LEU A 82 5.73 -3.33 -7.67
CA LEU A 82 5.08 -2.01 -7.60
C LEU A 82 6.07 -0.83 -7.60
N TRP A 83 7.33 -1.07 -7.24
CA TRP A 83 8.25 -0.01 -6.83
C TRP A 83 9.46 0.13 -7.75
N ASP A 84 9.25 0.70 -8.94
CA ASP A 84 10.30 0.81 -9.97
C ASP A 84 10.96 -0.56 -10.28
N GLY A 85 10.15 -1.63 -10.36
CA GLY A 85 10.67 -2.96 -10.65
C GLY A 85 10.99 -3.82 -9.42
N LYS A 86 10.58 -3.40 -8.21
CA LYS A 86 10.75 -4.17 -6.97
C LYS A 86 9.42 -4.52 -6.31
N THR A 87 9.45 -5.60 -5.54
CA THR A 87 8.38 -6.05 -4.64
C THR A 87 8.40 -5.30 -3.30
N PHE A 88 7.35 -5.45 -2.48
CA PHE A 88 7.34 -4.90 -1.12
C PHE A 88 8.48 -5.46 -0.28
N TYR A 89 8.67 -6.78 -0.28
CA TYR A 89 9.70 -7.45 0.52
C TYR A 89 11.13 -7.04 0.14
N GLU A 90 11.40 -6.80 -1.15
CA GLU A 90 12.70 -6.28 -1.59
C GLU A 90 12.99 -4.85 -1.10
N LEU A 91 11.94 -4.07 -0.81
CA LEU A 91 12.04 -2.71 -0.30
C LEU A 91 11.77 -2.56 1.18
N GLU A 92 11.33 -3.61 1.86
CA GLU A 92 10.85 -3.62 3.23
C GLU A 92 11.79 -2.86 4.18
N LYS A 93 13.11 -3.06 4.08
CA LYS A 93 14.13 -2.37 4.90
C LYS A 93 14.31 -0.87 4.59
N ALA A 94 13.86 -0.42 3.42
CA ALA A 94 13.93 0.95 2.93
C ALA A 94 12.59 1.70 3.01
N LEU A 95 11.52 1.03 3.43
CA LEU A 95 10.21 1.63 3.67
C LEU A 95 10.14 2.20 5.10
N THR A 96 9.55 3.38 5.23
CA THR A 96 9.19 3.97 6.54
C THR A 96 7.67 4.01 6.65
N TRP A 97 7.09 3.31 7.62
CA TRP A 97 5.66 3.45 7.94
C TRP A 97 5.44 4.81 8.61
N ILE A 98 4.48 5.58 8.11
CA ILE A 98 4.14 6.90 8.61
C ILE A 98 2.64 7.00 8.91
N ASP A 99 2.30 7.83 9.88
CA ASP A 99 0.94 8.33 10.08
C ASP A 99 0.77 9.55 9.18
N TRP A 100 -0.03 9.39 8.12
CA TRP A 100 -0.23 10.36 7.04
C TRP A 100 -1.64 10.26 6.49
#